data_AF-A0A246FR15-F1
#
_entry.id   AF-A0A246FR15-F1
#
_cell.length_a   1.000
_cell.length_b   1.000
_cell.length_c   1.000
_cell.angle_alpha   90.00
_cell.angle_beta   90.00
_cell.angle_gamma   90.00
#
_symmetry.space_group_name_H-M   'P 1'
#
loop_
_entity.id
_entity.type
_entity.pdbx_description
1 polymer ?
#
loop_
_entity_poly.entity_id
_entity_poly.type
_entity_poly.pdbx_seq_one_letter_code
_entity_poly.pdbx_strand_id
1 'polypeptide(L)'
;MAGDALFKGNCAQCHAVNDVVVGPALGGARKRRPETWLRAWVRNSGKLVASGDEYAVKIFNQYQKQQMPSFQLSDKEISQILDYVESNEARAVGLVRLVE
;
A
#
# COMPACT_ATOMS: atom_id res chain seq x y z
N MET A 1 -12.24 10.26 7.94
CA MET A 1 -12.77 9.21 7.03
C MET A 1 -12.27 7.87 7.53
N ALA A 2 -13.05 6.79 7.43
CA ALA A 2 -12.65 5.47 7.95
C ALA A 2 -11.27 5.00 7.43
N GLY A 3 -10.97 5.24 6.15
CA GLY A 3 -9.69 4.92 5.54
C GLY A 3 -8.47 5.63 6.15
N ASP A 4 -8.61 6.88 6.61
CA ASP A 4 -7.51 7.64 7.26
C ASP A 4 -7.11 7.00 8.60
N ALA A 5 -8.11 6.67 9.42
CA ALA A 5 -7.88 6.02 10.72
C ALA A 5 -7.28 4.62 10.53
N LEU A 6 -7.80 3.85 9.56
CA LEU A 6 -7.25 2.53 9.22
C LEU A 6 -5.80 2.63 8.72
N PHE A 7 -5.49 3.57 7.81
CA PHE A 7 -4.13 3.76 7.30
C PHE A 7 -3.16 4.18 8.41
N LYS A 8 -3.54 5.16 9.24
CA LYS A 8 -2.70 5.61 10.37
C LYS A 8 -2.45 4.52 11.39
N GLY A 9 -3.45 3.70 11.69
CA GLY A 9 -3.35 2.62 12.67
C GLY A 9 -2.57 1.39 12.19
N ASN A 10 -2.51 1.14 10.88
CA ASN A 10 -1.98 -0.12 10.35
C ASN A 10 -0.81 0.03 9.37
N CYS A 11 -0.65 1.19 8.71
CA CYS A 11 0.24 1.32 7.54
C CYS A 11 1.27 2.44 7.68
N ALA A 12 0.91 3.55 8.35
CA ALA A 12 1.69 4.79 8.35
C ALA A 12 3.08 4.69 9.01
N GLN A 13 3.33 3.65 9.81
CA GLN A 13 4.66 3.41 10.39
C GLN A 13 5.71 3.03 9.35
N CYS A 14 5.28 2.40 8.25
CA CYS A 14 6.19 1.85 7.23
C CYS A 14 5.97 2.45 5.85
N HIS A 15 4.84 3.11 5.62
CA HIS A 15 4.43 3.61 4.31
C HIS A 15 3.97 5.06 4.36
N ALA A 16 4.32 5.80 3.32
CA ALA A 16 3.70 7.07 2.97
C ALA A 16 2.93 6.95 1.65
N VAL A 17 2.13 7.96 1.33
CA VAL A 17 1.38 8.00 0.07
C VAL A 17 2.34 8.22 -1.09
N ASN A 18 3.24 9.22 -1.01
CA ASN A 18 4.09 9.62 -2.14
C ASN A 18 5.59 9.35 -1.93
N ASP A 19 5.99 8.91 -0.74
CA ASP A 19 7.39 8.72 -0.39
C ASP A 19 7.69 7.28 0.02
N VAL A 20 8.93 6.87 -0.19
CA VAL A 20 9.47 5.64 0.37
C VAL A 20 9.85 5.90 1.81
N VAL A 21 9.39 5.03 2.73
CA VAL A 21 9.74 5.10 4.15
C VAL A 21 10.52 3.85 4.53
N VAL A 22 9.84 2.80 4.99
CA VAL A 22 10.41 1.45 5.14
C VAL A 22 9.99 0.60 3.95
N GLY A 23 8.72 0.71 3.55
CA GLY A 23 8.18 0.12 2.33
C GLY A 23 7.97 1.16 1.21
N PRO A 24 7.51 0.71 0.04
CA PRO A 24 7.23 1.59 -1.10
C PRO A 24 6.17 2.64 -0.77
N ALA A 25 6.21 3.76 -1.51
CA ALA A 25 5.08 4.67 -1.62
C ALA A 25 3.82 3.91 -2.08
N LEU A 26 2.67 4.20 -1.47
CA LEU A 26 1.42 3.52 -1.81
C LEU A 26 0.60 4.20 -2.90
N GLY A 27 0.91 5.44 -3.25
CA GLY A 27 0.31 6.15 -4.39
C GLY A 27 0.37 5.30 -5.66
N GLY A 28 -0.76 5.18 -6.35
CA GLY A 28 -0.89 4.35 -7.54
C GLY A 28 -0.83 2.84 -7.27
N ALA A 29 -1.08 2.36 -6.06
CA ALA A 29 -1.10 0.92 -5.77
C ALA A 29 -2.09 0.16 -6.68
N ARG A 30 -3.31 0.68 -6.86
CA ARG A 30 -4.32 0.10 -7.76
C ARG A 30 -3.96 0.19 -9.25
N LYS A 31 -3.05 1.08 -9.63
CA LYS A 31 -2.49 1.15 -10.99
C LYS A 31 -1.42 0.06 -11.22
N ARG A 32 -0.72 -0.37 -10.16
CA ARG A 32 0.36 -1.35 -10.22
C ARG A 32 -0.13 -2.80 -10.16
N ARG A 33 -1.17 -3.08 -9.36
CA ARG A 33 -1.72 -4.44 -9.18
C ARG A 33 -3.24 -4.39 -8.97
N PRO A 34 -3.97 -5.44 -9.39
CA PRO A 34 -5.42 -5.52 -9.16
C PRO A 34 -5.73 -5.61 -7.67
N GLU A 35 -6.90 -5.11 -7.26
CA GLU A 35 -7.25 -5.04 -5.84
C GLU A 35 -7.31 -6.41 -5.17
N THR A 36 -7.75 -7.45 -5.88
CA THR A 36 -7.72 -8.83 -5.39
C THR A 36 -6.32 -9.26 -4.95
N TRP A 37 -5.28 -8.87 -5.70
CA TRP A 37 -3.89 -9.12 -5.35
C TRP A 37 -3.44 -8.24 -4.17
N LEU A 38 -3.83 -6.97 -4.15
CA LEU A 38 -3.52 -6.06 -3.03
C LEU A 38 -4.12 -6.55 -1.71
N ARG A 39 -5.34 -7.11 -1.74
CA ARG A 39 -5.97 -7.72 -0.56
C ARG A 39 -5.19 -8.94 -0.09
N ALA A 40 -4.75 -9.81 -1.00
CA ALA A 40 -3.89 -10.95 -0.64
C ALA A 40 -2.55 -10.49 -0.04
N TRP A 41 -1.95 -9.44 -0.62
CA TRP A 41 -0.70 -8.85 -0.15
C TRP A 41 -0.82 -8.29 1.28
N VAL A 42 -1.84 -7.48 1.54
CA VAL A 42 -2.07 -6.89 2.87
C VAL A 42 -2.35 -7.99 3.90
N ARG A 43 -3.07 -9.06 3.53
CA ARG A 43 -3.33 -10.17 4.45
C ARG A 43 -2.08 -10.98 4.76
N ASN A 44 -1.28 -11.30 3.74
CA ASN A 44 -0.06 -12.06 3.90
C ASN A 44 0.85 -11.97 2.66
N SER A 45 1.68 -10.94 2.61
CA SER A 45 2.68 -10.76 1.55
C SER A 45 3.70 -11.89 1.53
N GLY A 46 4.08 -12.43 2.70
CA GLY A 46 5.00 -13.57 2.83
C GLY A 46 4.52 -14.82 2.09
N LYS A 47 3.22 -15.10 2.07
CA LYS A 47 2.64 -16.21 1.28
C LYS A 47 2.80 -16.01 -0.22
N LEU A 48 2.64 -14.77 -0.71
CA LEU A 48 2.85 -14.46 -2.13
C LEU A 48 4.33 -14.57 -2.51
N VAL A 49 5.23 -14.13 -1.64
CA VAL A 49 6.68 -14.32 -1.83
C VAL A 49 7.02 -15.82 -1.86
N ALA A 50 6.52 -16.59 -0.90
CA ALA A 50 6.77 -18.04 -0.80
C ALA A 50 6.15 -18.84 -1.96
N SER A 51 5.05 -18.37 -2.54
CA SER A 51 4.45 -19.00 -3.74
C SER A 51 5.23 -18.69 -5.02
N GLY A 52 6.23 -17.81 -4.97
CA GLY A 52 7.01 -17.39 -6.14
C GLY A 52 6.29 -16.38 -7.03
N ASP A 53 5.30 -15.61 -6.52
CA ASP A 53 4.73 -14.51 -7.31
C ASP A 53 5.86 -13.52 -7.65
N GLU A 54 6.13 -13.34 -8.94
CA GLU A 54 7.31 -12.62 -9.42
C GLU A 54 7.36 -11.17 -8.91
N TYR A 55 6.18 -10.51 -8.84
CA TYR A 55 6.10 -9.14 -8.35
C TYR A 55 6.31 -9.08 -6.85
N ALA A 56 5.74 -10.03 -6.10
CA ALA A 56 5.95 -10.15 -4.67
C ALA A 56 7.44 -10.35 -4.33
N VAL A 57 8.09 -11.30 -5.01
CA VAL A 57 9.52 -11.60 -4.85
C VAL A 57 10.38 -10.39 -5.22
N LYS A 58 10.05 -9.68 -6.31
CA LYS A 58 10.75 -8.45 -6.71
C LYS A 58 10.68 -7.38 -5.63
N ILE A 59 9.49 -7.06 -5.13
CA ILE A 59 9.30 -6.05 -4.09
C ILE A 59 10.04 -6.47 -2.81
N PHE A 60 9.92 -7.73 -2.40
CA PHE A 60 10.61 -8.24 -1.22
C PHE A 60 12.13 -8.06 -1.31
N ASN A 61 12.74 -8.39 -2.45
CA ASN A 61 14.18 -8.20 -2.64
C ASN A 61 14.58 -6.71 -2.72
N GLN A 62 13.76 -5.87 -3.36
CA GLN A 62 14.02 -4.42 -3.48
C GLN A 62 14.03 -3.72 -2.12
N TYR A 63 13.18 -4.15 -1.18
CA TYR A 63 13.05 -3.57 0.15
C TYR A 63 13.80 -4.40 1.21
N GLN A 64 15.03 -4.82 0.87
CA GLN A 64 15.98 -5.50 1.77
C GLN A 64 15.42 -6.74 2.49
N LYS A 65 14.46 -7.43 1.87
CA LYS A 65 13.78 -8.60 2.45
C LYS A 65 13.07 -8.29 3.77
N GLN A 66 12.67 -7.03 3.96
CA GLN A 66 11.88 -6.60 5.11
C GLN A 66 10.51 -7.29 5.06
N GLN A 67 10.13 -7.91 6.17
CA GLN A 67 8.83 -8.58 6.29
C GLN A 67 7.74 -7.56 6.59
N MET A 68 6.71 -7.50 5.74
CA MET A 68 5.49 -6.78 6.06
C MET A 68 4.62 -7.67 6.96
N PRO A 69 4.13 -7.16 8.12
CA PRO A 69 3.27 -7.94 8.99
C PRO A 69 1.97 -8.36 8.28
N SER A 70 1.38 -9.47 8.73
CA SER A 70 0.10 -9.95 8.22
C SER A 70 -1.05 -9.25 8.95
N PHE A 71 -2.06 -8.80 8.20
CA PHE A 71 -3.18 -8.03 8.75
C PHE A 71 -4.51 -8.80 8.63
N GLN A 72 -5.32 -8.74 9.67
CA GLN A 72 -6.67 -9.33 9.72
C GLN A 72 -7.72 -8.27 9.38
N LEU A 73 -7.59 -7.68 8.18
CA LEU A 73 -8.53 -6.68 7.67
C LEU A 73 -9.52 -7.31 6.69
N SER A 74 -10.77 -6.87 6.77
CA SER A 74 -11.82 -7.21 5.81
C SER A 74 -11.55 -6.60 4.43
N ASP A 75 -12.20 -7.13 3.40
CA ASP A 75 -12.09 -6.59 2.03
C ASP A 75 -12.50 -5.10 2.00
N LYS A 76 -13.53 -4.74 2.77
CA LYS A 76 -14.02 -3.37 2.88
C LYS A 76 -13.01 -2.44 3.55
N GLU A 77 -12.36 -2.87 4.63
CA GLU A 77 -11.34 -2.05 5.29
C GLU A 77 -10.12 -1.83 4.39
N ILE A 78 -9.66 -2.86 3.68
CA ILE A 78 -8.53 -2.72 2.75
C ILE A 78 -8.91 -1.77 1.60
N SER A 79 -10.12 -1.91 1.04
CA SER A 79 -10.62 -1.01 0.02
C SER A 79 -10.67 0.45 0.50
N GLN A 80 -11.14 0.69 1.74
CA GLN A 80 -11.16 2.02 2.35
C GLN A 80 -9.75 2.62 2.56
N ILE A 81 -8.75 1.79 2.88
CA ILE A 81 -7.35 2.23 2.95
C ILE A 81 -6.86 2.65 1.57
N LEU A 82 -7.13 1.86 0.53
CA LEU A 82 -6.73 2.17 -0.83
C LEU A 82 -7.41 3.45 -1.35
N ASP A 83 -8.70 3.63 -1.08
CA ASP A 83 -9.44 4.85 -1.42
C ASP A 83 -8.82 6.09 -0.75
N TYR A 84 -8.39 5.95 0.52
CA TYR A 84 -7.68 7.02 1.22
C TYR A 84 -6.35 7.34 0.54
N VAL A 85 -5.55 6.32 0.20
CA VAL A 85 -4.26 6.52 -0.48
C VAL A 85 -4.45 7.23 -1.82
N GLU A 86 -5.38 6.80 -2.66
CA GLU A 86 -5.65 7.43 -3.96
C GLU A 86 -6.17 8.86 -3.82
N SER A 87 -7.05 9.11 -2.84
CA SER A 87 -7.54 10.47 -2.56
C SER A 87 -6.43 11.42 -2.14
N ASN A 88 -5.43 10.93 -1.39
CA ASN A 88 -4.31 11.76 -0.94
C ASN A 88 -3.20 11.89 -1.99
N GLU A 89 -3.01 10.90 -2.86
CA GLU A 89 -2.17 11.01 -4.05
C GLU A 89 -2.69 12.14 -4.96
N ALA A 90 -3.99 12.14 -5.26
CA ALA A 90 -4.62 13.16 -6.10
C ALA A 90 -4.54 14.57 -5.48
N ARG A 91 -4.67 14.68 -4.15
CA ARG A 91 -4.51 15.96 -3.44
C ARG A 91 -3.09 16.50 -3.53
N ALA A 92 -2.07 15.65 -3.45
CA ALA A 92 -0.68 16.08 -3.61
C ALA A 92 -0.43 16.60 -5.04
N VAL A 93 -0.94 15.90 -6.07
CA VAL A 93 -0.85 16.37 -7.47
C VAL A 93 -1.62 17.68 -7.67
N GLY A 94 -2.81 17.81 -7.07
CA GLY A 94 -3.61 19.03 -7.12
C GLY A 94 -2.95 20.22 -6.42
N LEU A 95 -2.29 19.97 -5.29
CA LEU A 95 -1.50 20.98 -4.59
C LEU A 95 -0.31 21.42 -5.45
N VAL A 96 0.47 20.49 -6.01
CA VAL A 96 1.61 20.82 -6.90
C VAL A 96 1.15 21.68 -8.09
N ARG A 97 0.02 21.36 -8.71
CA ARG A 97 -0.54 22.16 -9.83
C ARG A 97 -1.08 23.54 -9.45
N LEU A 98 -1.28 23.83 -8.16
CA LEU A 98 -1.75 25.14 -7.68
C LEU A 98 -0.60 26.06 -7.26
N VAL A 99 0.63 25.54 -7.14
CA VAL A 99 1.84 26.31 -6.81
C VAL A 99 2.80 26.51 -7.99
N GLU A 100 2.41 26.09 -9.20
CA GLU A 100 3.09 26.38 -10.48
C GLU A 100 2.37 27.49 -11.26
#